data_AF-A0A8A2VNV6-F1
#
_entry.id   AF-A0A8A2VNV6-F1
#
_cell.length_a   1.000
_cell.length_b   1.000
_cell.length_c   1.000
_cell.angle_alpha   90.00
_cell.angle_beta   90.00
_cell.angle_gamma   90.00
#
_symmetry.space_group_name_H-M   'P 1'
#
loop_
_entity.id
_entity.type
_entity.pdbx_description
1 polymer ?
#
loop_
_entity_poly.entity_id
_entity_poly.type
_entity_poly.pdbx_seq_one_letter_code
_entity_poly.pdbx_strand_id
1 'polypeptide(L)'
;MSEPDREPTEKPTTSKEEAESEGKWMARNGIAIGVVSILALVVLMIGAMQATGLVDVLAPFAETAGAQWGVFFVMALVVIILGGWSWKAIA
;
A
#
# COMPACT_ATOMS: atom_id res chain seq x y z
N MET A 1 -44.26 -6.25 -35.00
CA MET A 1 -44.02 -6.55 -33.58
C MET A 1 -42.53 -6.49 -33.36
N SER A 2 -42.10 -5.50 -32.58
CA SER A 2 -40.69 -5.21 -32.30
C SER A 2 -40.24 -6.10 -31.15
N GLU A 3 -39.17 -6.86 -31.34
CA GLU A 3 -38.57 -7.61 -30.23
C GLU A 3 -38.05 -6.63 -29.16
N PRO A 4 -38.21 -6.94 -27.86
CA PRO A 4 -38.01 -5.98 -26.78
C PRO A 4 -36.53 -5.76 -26.50
N ASP A 5 -36.21 -4.54 -26.03
CA ASP A 5 -34.91 -4.08 -25.55
C ASP A 5 -34.06 -5.20 -24.93
N ARG A 6 -33.03 -5.65 -25.67
CA ARG A 6 -31.88 -6.33 -25.08
C ARG A 6 -30.96 -5.26 -24.51
N GLU A 7 -31.02 -5.07 -23.20
CA GLU A 7 -29.95 -4.40 -22.47
C GLU A 7 -28.60 -5.07 -22.80
N PRO A 8 -27.59 -4.35 -23.32
CA PRO A 8 -26.31 -4.95 -23.73
C PRO A 8 -25.39 -5.36 -22.55
N THR A 9 -25.87 -5.37 -21.31
CA THR A 9 -25.00 -5.36 -20.11
C THR A 9 -24.85 -6.70 -19.39
N GLU A 10 -25.48 -7.78 -19.86
CA GLU A 10 -25.17 -9.13 -19.37
C GLU A 10 -24.18 -9.81 -20.32
N LYS A 11 -22.90 -9.44 -20.24
CA LYS A 11 -21.87 -10.44 -20.55
C LYS A 11 -21.88 -11.40 -19.36
N PRO A 12 -22.22 -12.69 -19.53
CA PRO A 12 -22.04 -13.66 -18.46
C PRO A 12 -20.55 -13.66 -18.12
N THR A 13 -20.19 -13.45 -16.86
CA THR A 13 -18.84 -13.74 -16.39
C THR A 13 -18.52 -15.16 -16.82
N THR A 14 -17.52 -15.34 -17.69
CA THR A 14 -17.30 -16.62 -18.34
C THR A 14 -16.61 -17.53 -17.33
N SER A 15 -17.39 -18.38 -16.66
CA SER A 15 -16.98 -19.32 -15.60
C SER A 15 -16.69 -18.72 -14.21
N LYS A 16 -17.13 -19.44 -13.17
CA LYS A 16 -16.77 -19.16 -11.76
C LYS A 16 -15.25 -19.22 -11.52
N GLU A 17 -14.52 -20.02 -12.29
CA GLU A 17 -13.07 -20.17 -12.19
C GLU A 17 -12.32 -18.91 -12.61
N GLU A 18 -12.80 -18.19 -13.64
CA GLU A 18 -12.21 -16.92 -14.08
C GLU A 18 -12.38 -15.84 -12.99
N ALA A 19 -13.57 -15.73 -12.39
CA ALA A 19 -13.84 -14.80 -11.29
C ALA A 19 -13.07 -15.13 -9.99
N GLU A 20 -12.86 -16.40 -9.65
CA GLU A 20 -12.04 -16.80 -8.50
C GLU A 20 -10.56 -16.46 -8.73
N SER A 21 -10.06 -16.64 -9.95
CA SER A 21 -8.67 -16.33 -10.30
C SER A 21 -8.39 -14.82 -10.27
N GLU A 22 -9.30 -14.01 -10.84
CA GLU A 22 -9.23 -12.55 -10.79
C GLU A 22 -9.40 -12.03 -9.36
N GLY A 23 -10.37 -12.57 -8.60
CA GLY A 23 -10.59 -12.19 -7.20
C GLY A 23 -9.39 -12.48 -6.31
N LYS A 24 -8.68 -13.60 -6.53
CA LYS A 24 -7.48 -13.95 -5.78
C LYS A 24 -6.28 -13.08 -6.13
N TRP A 25 -6.14 -12.70 -7.40
CA TRP A 25 -5.13 -11.74 -7.85
C TRP A 25 -5.41 -10.34 -7.28
N MET A 26 -6.66 -9.90 -7.33
CA MET A 26 -7.10 -8.61 -6.84
C MET A 26 -7.01 -8.51 -5.31
N ALA A 27 -7.34 -9.59 -4.58
CA ALA A 27 -7.17 -9.66 -3.13
C ALA A 27 -5.70 -9.63 -2.72
N ARG A 28 -4.82 -10.37 -3.42
CA ARG A 28 -3.38 -10.40 -3.13
C ARG A 28 -2.74 -9.03 -3.38
N ASN A 29 -3.12 -8.37 -4.46
CA ASN A 29 -2.63 -7.03 -4.82
C ASN A 29 -3.19 -5.96 -3.86
N GLY A 30 -4.46 -6.06 -3.47
CA GLY A 30 -5.08 -5.18 -2.50
C GLY A 30 -4.43 -5.27 -1.11
N ILE A 31 -4.07 -6.47 -0.65
CA ILE A 31 -3.35 -6.66 0.62
C ILE A 31 -1.97 -5.99 0.55
N ALA A 32 -1.23 -6.16 -0.53
CA ALA A 32 0.10 -5.56 -0.67
C ALA A 32 0.04 -4.02 -0.64
N ILE A 33 -0.94 -3.42 -1.32
CA ILE A 33 -1.18 -1.97 -1.28
C ILE A 33 -1.57 -1.53 0.13
N GLY A 34 -2.48 -2.26 0.79
CA GLY A 34 -2.93 -1.96 2.15
C GLY A 34 -1.78 -1.97 3.16
N VAL A 35 -0.93 -3.00 3.11
CA VAL A 35 0.25 -3.11 3.98
C VAL A 35 1.22 -1.97 3.76
N VAL A 36 1.56 -1.64 2.51
CA VAL A 36 2.46 -0.52 2.20
C VAL A 36 1.87 0.81 2.70
N SER A 37 0.57 1.01 2.55
CA SER A 37 -0.12 2.22 2.99
C SER A 37 -0.07 2.39 4.51
N ILE A 38 -0.30 1.30 5.25
CA ILE A 38 -0.19 1.28 6.72
C ILE A 38 1.25 1.60 7.13
N LEU A 39 2.25 0.96 6.52
CA LEU A 39 3.66 1.22 6.82
C LEU A 39 4.03 2.68 6.54
N ALA A 40 3.57 3.24 5.43
CA ALA A 40 3.81 4.65 5.09
C ALA A 40 3.21 5.59 6.14
N LEU A 41 1.97 5.35 6.58
CA LEU A 41 1.33 6.13 7.64
C LEU A 41 2.08 6.03 8.97
N VAL A 42 2.55 4.84 9.34
CA VAL A 42 3.35 4.65 10.56
C VAL A 42 4.65 5.44 10.48
N VAL A 43 5.37 5.37 9.35
CA VAL A 43 6.59 6.17 9.16
C VAL A 43 6.28 7.67 9.25
N LEU A 44 5.23 8.15 8.58
CA LEU A 44 4.82 9.55 8.66
C LEU A 44 4.49 9.98 10.10
N MET A 45 3.78 9.14 10.85
CA MET A 45 3.47 9.40 12.26
C MET A 45 4.74 9.51 13.11
N ILE A 46 5.70 8.61 12.94
CA ILE A 46 6.99 8.66 13.63
C ILE A 46 7.72 9.97 13.31
N GLY A 47 7.78 10.35 12.03
CA GLY A 47 8.39 11.60 11.59
C GLY A 47 7.72 12.82 12.20
N ALA A 48 6.38 12.84 12.27
CA ALA A 48 5.63 13.92 12.88
C ALA A 48 5.87 14.02 14.40
N MET A 49 5.90 12.89 15.11
CA MET A 49 6.20 12.83 16.54
C MET A 49 7.61 13.35 16.84
N GLN A 50 8.58 12.99 16.01
CA GLN A 50 9.95 13.47 16.15
C GLN A 50 10.11 14.95 15.79
N ALA A 51 9.47 15.42 14.72
CA ALA A 51 9.51 16.82 14.32
C ALA A 51 8.86 17.76 15.34
N THR A 52 7.83 17.29 16.04
CA THR A 52 7.16 18.04 17.12
C THR A 52 7.85 17.89 18.47
N GLY A 53 8.82 16.99 18.60
CA GLY A 53 9.48 16.67 19.87
C GLY A 53 8.55 16.01 20.89
N LEU A 54 7.41 15.47 20.45
CA LEU A 54 6.40 14.87 21.32
C LEU A 54 6.93 13.58 21.97
N VAL A 55 7.64 12.76 21.17
CA VAL A 55 8.25 11.50 21.60
C VAL A 55 9.54 11.29 20.82
N ASP A 56 10.63 10.98 21.53
CA ASP A 56 11.91 10.65 20.90
C ASP A 56 11.99 9.14 20.60
N VAL A 57 11.22 8.72 19.58
CA VAL A 57 11.09 7.32 19.16
C VAL A 57 12.42 6.76 18.64
N LEU A 58 13.28 7.61 18.08
CA LEU A 58 14.53 7.21 17.44
C LEU A 58 15.76 7.35 18.36
N ALA A 59 15.62 7.87 19.58
CA ALA A 59 16.70 7.95 20.57
C ALA A 59 17.48 6.63 20.78
N PRO A 60 16.84 5.45 20.82
CA PRO A 60 17.58 4.19 21.01
C PRO A 60 18.50 3.81 19.85
N PHE A 61 18.26 4.39 18.66
CA PHE A 61 18.99 4.06 17.44
C PHE A 61 20.06 5.10 17.10
N ALA A 62 19.98 6.31 17.66
CA ALA A 62 20.91 7.39 17.40
C ALA A 62 20.88 8.46 18.51
N GLU A 63 22.08 8.86 18.95
CA GLU A 63 22.27 9.82 20.06
C GLU A 63 22.11 11.29 19.65
N THR A 64 22.18 11.60 18.34
CA THR A 64 22.10 12.97 17.85
C THR A 64 20.90 13.16 16.93
N ALA A 65 20.27 14.33 17.00
CA ALA A 65 19.10 14.66 16.16
C ALA A 65 19.36 14.45 14.66
N GLY A 66 20.56 14.82 14.17
CA GLY A 66 20.94 14.62 12.77
C GLY A 66 21.02 13.14 12.40
N ALA A 67 21.59 12.30 13.27
CA ALA A 67 21.65 10.85 13.04
C ALA A 67 20.25 10.19 13.13
N GLN A 68 19.38 10.65 14.02
CA GLN A 68 17.99 10.19 14.10
C GLN A 68 17.22 10.50 12.80
N TRP A 69 17.40 11.69 12.21
CA TRP A 69 16.84 12.01 10.89
C TRP A 69 17.42 11.12 9.77
N GLY A 70 18.67 10.70 9.90
CA GLY A 70 19.27 9.68 9.03
C GLY A 70 18.54 8.33 9.13
N VAL A 71 18.26 7.84 10.35
CA VAL A 71 17.49 6.60 10.58
C VAL A 71 16.09 6.72 9.99
N PHE A 72 15.41 7.85 10.23
CA PHE A 72 14.10 8.15 9.64
C PHE A 72 14.14 8.09 8.10
N PHE A 73 15.15 8.71 7.48
CA PHE A 73 15.32 8.71 6.04
C PHE A 73 15.50 7.29 5.48
N VAL A 74 16.29 6.44 6.15
CA VAL A 74 16.43 5.02 5.79
C VAL A 74 15.10 4.29 5.87
N MET A 75 14.31 4.51 6.92
CA MET A 75 12.97 3.92 7.05
C MET A 75 12.03 4.36 5.91
N ALA A 76 12.03 5.66 5.57
CA ALA A 76 11.25 6.18 4.46
C ALA A 76 11.65 5.55 3.13
N LEU A 77 12.95 5.39 2.88
CA LEU A 77 13.45 4.69 1.69
C LEU A 77 13.00 3.24 1.62
N VAL A 78 13.03 2.51 2.73
CA VAL A 78 12.52 1.13 2.79
C VAL A 78 11.06 1.07 2.38
N VAL A 79 10.21 1.97 2.90
CA VAL A 79 8.80 2.03 2.51
C VAL A 79 8.63 2.36 1.02
N ILE A 80 9.40 3.31 0.49
CA ILE A 80 9.35 3.67 -0.93
C ILE A 80 9.76 2.50 -1.82
N ILE A 81 10.81 1.77 -1.46
CA ILE A 81 11.26 0.58 -2.18
C ILE A 81 10.19 -0.52 -2.14
N LEU A 82 9.60 -0.77 -0.97
CA LEU A 82 8.53 -1.75 -0.81
C LEU A 82 7.27 -1.36 -1.61
N GLY A 83 6.91 -0.08 -1.60
CA GLY A 83 5.79 0.44 -2.39
C GLY A 83 6.04 0.34 -3.90
N GLY A 84 7.23 0.77 -4.35
CA GLY A 84 7.63 0.67 -5.75
C GLY A 84 7.71 -0.79 -6.25
N TRP A 85 8.23 -1.70 -5.42
CA TRP A 85 8.24 -3.13 -5.75
C TRP A 85 6.84 -3.73 -5.75
N SER A 86 6.00 -3.38 -4.76
CA SER A 86 4.60 -3.79 -4.70
C SER A 86 3.86 -3.38 -5.99
N TRP A 87 3.99 -2.13 -6.44
CA TRP A 87 3.34 -1.68 -7.66
C TRP A 87 3.89 -2.35 -8.93
N LYS A 88 5.20 -2.61 -9.01
CA LYS A 88 5.78 -3.38 -10.12
C LYS A 88 5.41 -4.86 -10.14
N ALA A 89 5.11 -5.44 -8.98
CA ALA A 89 4.63 -6.82 -8.89
C ALA A 89 3.13 -6.93 -9.21
N ILE A 90 2.41 -5.81 -9.17
CA ILE A 90 0.98 -5.68 -9.46
C ILE A 90 0.74 -5.33 -10.94
N ALA A 91 1.60 -4.49 -11.55
CA ALA A 91 1.56 -4.11 -12.96
C ALA A 91 2.14 -5.19 -13.89
#